data_AF-A0AA51UEE8-F1
#
_entry.id   AF-A0AA51UEE8-F1
#
_cell.length_a   1.000
_cell.length_b   1.000
_cell.length_c   1.000
_cell.angle_alpha   90.00
_cell.angle_beta   90.00
_cell.angle_gamma   90.00
#
_symmetry.space_group_name_H-M   'P 1'
#
loop_
_entity.id
_entity.type
_entity.pdbx_description
1 polymer ?
#
loop_
_entity_poly.entity_id
_entity_poly.type
_entity_poly.pdbx_seq_one_letter_code
_entity_poly.pdbx_strand_id
1 'polypeptide(L)'
;MDLKRIKEILDKEPEEAVEDILADVEKRYGEIPYIINFMKDMPELFISRMIYENSVMREFKRMDPKTVELICIAVASALRCEHCMKTHVRVAKRLGVSKEEIFDSILIASTISTAAVLAEGTRSVDAEFSESGAGISSSNCAICNINSELPEED
;
A
#
# COMPACT_ATOMS: atom_id res chain seq x y z
N MET A 1 -0.02 19.73 -1.70
CA MET A 1 -0.83 20.94 -1.87
C MET A 1 -0.69 21.83 -0.64
N ASP A 2 -0.31 23.10 -0.79
CA ASP A 2 -0.24 24.01 0.35
C ASP A 2 -1.64 24.45 0.83
N LEU A 3 -1.71 25.05 2.02
CA LEU A 3 -2.99 25.49 2.62
C LEU A 3 -3.73 26.51 1.77
N LYS A 4 -3.01 27.33 0.98
CA LYS A 4 -3.63 28.33 0.11
C LYS A 4 -4.39 27.62 -1.01
N ARG A 5 -3.73 26.67 -1.70
CA ARG A 5 -4.35 25.86 -2.75
C ARG A 5 -5.47 24.98 -2.21
N ILE A 6 -5.34 24.42 -0.99
CA ILE A 6 -6.44 23.69 -0.35
C ILE A 6 -7.67 24.57 -0.19
N LYS A 7 -7.50 25.80 0.33
CA LYS A 7 -8.60 26.74 0.49
C LYS A 7 -9.24 27.09 -0.85
N GLU A 8 -8.44 27.37 -1.87
CA GLU A 8 -8.93 27.63 -3.24
C GLU A 8 -9.79 26.48 -3.79
N ILE A 9 -9.40 25.23 -3.54
CA ILE A 9 -10.19 24.05 -3.95
C ILE A 9 -11.49 23.93 -3.17
N LEU A 10 -11.47 24.23 -1.86
CA LEU A 10 -12.65 24.14 -0.99
C LEU A 10 -13.66 25.28 -1.20
N ASP A 11 -13.23 26.40 -1.76
CA ASP A 11 -14.08 27.55 -2.08
C ASP A 11 -14.82 27.38 -3.43
N LYS A 12 -14.56 26.30 -4.19
CA LYS A 12 -15.20 25.98 -5.48
C LYS A 12 -16.45 25.10 -5.32
N GLU A 13 -17.32 25.12 -6.33
CA GLU A 13 -18.36 24.10 -6.47
C GLU A 13 -17.75 22.70 -6.62
N PRO A 14 -18.38 21.63 -6.10
CA PRO A 14 -17.78 20.30 -6.06
C PRO A 14 -17.31 19.77 -7.41
N GLU A 15 -18.10 19.96 -8.47
CA GLU A 15 -17.76 19.50 -9.83
C GLU A 15 -16.53 20.23 -10.38
N GLU A 16 -16.43 21.55 -10.16
CA GLU A 16 -15.28 22.34 -10.59
C GLU A 16 -14.01 21.94 -9.82
N ALA A 17 -14.15 21.70 -8.50
CA ALA A 17 -13.04 21.21 -7.68
C ALA A 17 -12.54 19.84 -8.14
N VAL A 18 -13.44 18.93 -8.52
CA VAL A 18 -13.10 17.62 -9.09
C VAL A 18 -12.30 17.79 -10.39
N GLU A 19 -12.78 18.61 -11.33
CA GLU A 19 -12.08 18.85 -12.61
C GLU A 19 -10.67 19.43 -12.42
N ASP A 20 -10.52 20.43 -11.55
CA ASP A 20 -9.23 21.02 -11.20
C ASP A 20 -8.24 19.96 -10.68
N ILE A 21 -8.69 19.10 -9.76
CA ILE A 21 -7.85 18.05 -9.19
C ILE A 21 -7.50 16.99 -10.24
N LEU A 22 -8.44 16.61 -11.11
CA LEU A 22 -8.18 15.65 -12.19
C LEU A 22 -7.14 16.17 -13.18
N ALA A 23 -7.20 17.46 -13.53
CA ALA A 23 -6.18 18.10 -14.37
C ALA A 23 -4.79 18.07 -13.71
N ASP A 24 -4.72 18.33 -12.39
CA ASP A 24 -3.47 18.25 -11.62
C ASP A 24 -2.92 16.81 -11.54
N VAL A 25 -3.80 15.80 -11.48
CA VAL A 25 -3.44 14.38 -11.51
C VAL A 25 -2.89 13.99 -12.88
N GLU A 26 -3.61 14.31 -13.96
CA GLU A 26 -3.21 13.96 -15.33
C GLU A 26 -1.88 14.60 -15.70
N LYS A 27 -1.69 15.89 -15.37
CA LYS A 27 -0.41 16.59 -15.59
C LYS A 27 0.78 15.87 -14.95
N ARG A 28 0.56 15.24 -13.79
CA ARG A 28 1.63 14.59 -13.02
C ARG A 28 1.90 13.17 -13.51
N TYR A 29 0.86 12.35 -13.56
CA TYR A 29 1.00 10.93 -13.89
C TYR A 29 1.00 10.67 -15.40
N GLY A 30 0.52 11.63 -16.20
CA GLY A 30 0.32 11.52 -17.65
C GLY A 30 -0.97 10.78 -18.02
N GLU A 31 -1.73 10.32 -17.03
CA GLU A 31 -3.04 9.69 -17.16
C GLU A 31 -3.80 9.87 -15.84
N ILE A 32 -5.11 9.66 -15.86
CA ILE A 32 -5.92 9.57 -14.65
C ILE A 32 -5.98 8.09 -14.22
N PRO A 33 -5.42 7.71 -13.06
CA PRO A 33 -5.50 6.35 -12.53
C PRO A 33 -6.95 5.86 -12.40
N TYR A 34 -7.17 4.56 -12.58
CA TYR A 34 -8.51 3.95 -12.53
C TYR A 34 -9.27 4.31 -11.25
N ILE A 35 -8.61 4.20 -10.09
CA ILE A 35 -9.22 4.48 -8.79
C ILE A 35 -9.69 5.94 -8.70
N ILE A 36 -8.88 6.88 -9.20
CA ILE A 36 -9.20 8.31 -9.21
C ILE A 36 -10.40 8.54 -10.14
N ASN A 37 -10.42 7.93 -11.33
CA ASN A 37 -11.54 8.05 -12.24
C ASN A 37 -12.84 7.42 -11.70
N PHE A 38 -12.75 6.34 -10.91
CA PHE A 38 -13.90 5.73 -10.24
C PHE A 38 -14.43 6.62 -9.10
N MET A 39 -13.54 7.29 -8.37
CA MET A 39 -13.92 8.10 -7.22
C MET A 39 -14.51 9.47 -7.59
N LYS A 40 -14.24 9.99 -8.79
CA LYS A 40 -14.65 11.34 -9.21
C LYS A 40 -16.17 11.57 -9.13
N ASP A 41 -16.96 10.51 -9.27
CA ASP A 41 -18.43 10.56 -9.22
C ASP A 41 -18.96 10.70 -7.77
N MET A 42 -18.08 10.77 -6.78
CA MET A 42 -18.37 11.04 -5.37
C MET A 42 -17.55 12.25 -4.90
N PRO A 43 -17.96 13.48 -5.25
CA PRO A 43 -17.12 14.69 -5.12
C PRO A 43 -16.57 14.94 -3.71
N GLU A 44 -17.40 14.83 -2.67
CA GLU A 44 -16.98 15.11 -1.29
C GLU A 44 -15.93 14.10 -0.80
N LEU A 45 -16.11 12.82 -1.13
CA LEU A 45 -15.15 11.77 -0.82
C LEU A 45 -13.87 11.95 -1.64
N PHE A 46 -14.01 12.25 -2.93
CA PHE A 46 -12.89 12.46 -3.84
C PHE A 46 -12.02 13.65 -3.40
N ILE A 47 -12.62 14.82 -3.20
CA ILE A 47 -11.91 16.05 -2.84
C ILE A 47 -11.19 15.86 -1.51
N SER A 48 -11.88 15.32 -0.49
CA SER A 48 -11.28 15.10 0.83
C SER A 48 -10.12 14.09 0.79
N ARG A 49 -10.29 12.97 0.05
CA ARG A 49 -9.24 11.99 -0.21
C ARG A 49 -8.04 12.63 -0.91
N MET A 50 -8.29 13.36 -2.00
CA MET A 50 -7.24 13.93 -2.83
C MET A 50 -6.46 15.03 -2.12
N ILE A 51 -7.13 15.83 -1.28
CA ILE A 51 -6.43 16.79 -0.40
C ILE A 51 -5.45 16.05 0.51
N TYR A 52 -5.93 15.03 1.22
CA TYR A 52 -5.10 14.23 2.13
C TYR A 52 -3.93 13.56 1.40
N GLU A 53 -4.20 12.85 0.30
CA GLU A 53 -3.16 12.17 -0.48
C GLU A 53 -2.13 13.17 -1.03
N ASN A 54 -2.56 14.34 -1.51
CA ASN A 54 -1.63 15.35 -1.99
C ASN A 54 -0.79 15.96 -0.88
N SER A 55 -1.31 16.08 0.34
CA SER A 55 -0.52 16.55 1.49
C SER A 55 0.53 15.52 1.91
N VAL A 56 0.17 14.23 1.91
CA VAL A 56 1.12 13.15 2.23
C VAL A 56 2.15 13.00 1.11
N MET A 57 1.71 12.87 -0.14
CA MET A 57 2.59 12.48 -1.24
C MET A 57 3.40 13.62 -1.86
N ARG A 58 3.01 14.90 -1.63
CA ARG A 58 3.59 16.04 -2.36
C ARG A 58 4.22 17.12 -1.48
N GLU A 59 3.91 17.17 -0.18
CA GLU A 59 4.35 18.26 0.71
C GLU A 59 5.38 17.85 1.75
N PHE A 60 5.93 16.64 1.67
CA PHE A 60 7.04 16.27 2.53
C PHE A 60 8.27 17.14 2.22
N LYS A 61 8.49 18.17 3.02
CA LYS A 61 9.72 18.99 2.97
C LYS A 61 10.96 18.26 3.51
N ARG A 62 10.74 17.11 4.17
CA ARG A 62 11.78 16.31 4.83
C ARG A 62 12.33 15.18 3.96
N MET A 63 11.73 14.94 2.79
CA MET A 63 12.09 13.83 1.91
C MET A 63 12.00 14.30 0.47
N ASP A 64 13.02 14.06 -0.32
CA ASP A 64 13.01 14.46 -1.72
C ASP A 64 12.06 13.56 -2.53
N PRO A 65 11.57 14.03 -3.69
CA PRO A 65 10.62 13.29 -4.51
C PRO A 65 11.12 11.92 -5.01
N LYS A 66 12.43 11.75 -5.23
CA LYS A 66 12.97 10.44 -5.68
C LYS A 66 12.82 9.42 -4.57
N THR A 67 13.19 9.80 -3.35
CA THR A 67 13.06 8.92 -2.17
C THR A 67 11.61 8.52 -1.94
N VAL A 68 10.66 9.45 -2.06
CA VAL A 68 9.22 9.15 -1.94
C VAL A 68 8.78 8.10 -2.97
N GLU A 69 9.20 8.24 -4.23
CA GLU A 69 8.82 7.28 -5.28
C GLU A 69 9.48 5.91 -5.09
N LEU A 70 10.72 5.85 -4.60
CA LEU A 70 11.38 4.57 -4.27
C LEU A 70 10.62 3.82 -3.16
N ILE A 71 10.11 4.54 -2.14
CA ILE A 71 9.23 3.95 -1.11
C ILE A 71 7.93 3.45 -1.75
N CYS A 72 7.31 4.22 -2.65
CA CYS A 72 6.09 3.78 -3.34
C CYS A 72 6.32 2.49 -4.12
N ILE A 73 7.44 2.38 -4.82
CA ILE A 73 7.83 1.17 -5.56
C ILE A 73 8.04 0.00 -4.60
N ALA A 74 8.76 0.20 -3.50
CA ALA A 74 8.97 -0.84 -2.49
C ALA A 74 7.64 -1.38 -1.93
N VAL A 75 6.73 -0.48 -1.55
CA VAL A 75 5.39 -0.83 -1.03
C VAL A 75 4.55 -1.52 -2.11
N ALA A 76 4.52 -0.99 -3.34
CA ALA A 76 3.79 -1.58 -4.45
C ALA A 76 4.30 -2.98 -4.80
N SER A 77 5.61 -3.22 -4.68
CA SER A 77 6.23 -4.54 -4.87
C SER A 77 5.78 -5.52 -3.80
N ALA A 78 5.90 -5.15 -2.52
CA ALA A 78 5.49 -5.99 -1.39
C ALA A 78 4.00 -6.35 -1.43
N LEU A 79 3.14 -5.41 -1.82
CA LEU A 79 1.69 -5.62 -1.96
C LEU A 79 1.29 -6.30 -3.28
N ARG A 80 2.23 -6.53 -4.20
CA ARG A 80 1.96 -7.07 -5.55
C ARG A 80 0.91 -6.26 -6.32
N CYS A 81 0.91 -4.93 -6.17
CA CYS A 81 -0.01 -4.04 -6.87
C CYS A 81 0.51 -3.71 -8.28
N GLU A 82 0.03 -4.43 -9.30
CA GLU A 82 0.48 -4.25 -10.70
C GLU A 82 0.27 -2.81 -11.20
N HIS A 83 -0.90 -2.21 -10.95
CA HIS A 83 -1.19 -0.85 -11.39
C HIS A 83 -0.28 0.18 -10.72
N CYS A 84 -0.09 0.06 -9.40
CA CYS A 84 0.80 0.92 -8.63
C CYS A 84 2.24 0.83 -9.18
N MET A 85 2.71 -0.39 -9.47
CA MET A 85 4.06 -0.60 -10.00
C MET A 85 4.26 0.11 -11.34
N LYS A 86 3.30 -0.03 -12.26
CA LYS A 86 3.34 0.66 -13.57
C LYS A 86 3.40 2.18 -13.40
N THR A 87 2.57 2.75 -12.53
CA THR A 87 2.51 4.20 -12.30
C THR A 87 3.80 4.73 -11.66
N HIS A 88 4.22 4.15 -10.54
CA HIS A 88 5.36 4.66 -9.77
C HIS A 88 6.71 4.45 -10.48
N VAL A 89 6.89 3.35 -11.22
CA VAL A 89 8.10 3.18 -12.05
C VAL A 89 8.19 4.25 -13.14
N ARG A 90 7.06 4.63 -13.77
CA ARG A 90 7.05 5.72 -14.76
C ARG A 90 7.38 7.07 -14.11
N VAL A 91 6.83 7.36 -12.93
CA VAL A 91 7.11 8.63 -12.22
C VAL A 91 8.57 8.68 -11.77
N ALA A 92 9.09 7.62 -11.16
CA ALA A 92 10.50 7.51 -10.76
C ALA A 92 11.45 7.74 -11.95
N LYS A 93 11.16 7.13 -13.11
CA LYS A 93 11.91 7.37 -14.35
C LYS A 93 11.89 8.85 -14.78
N ARG A 94 10.73 9.53 -14.71
CA ARG A 94 10.62 10.97 -15.04
C ARG A 94 11.40 11.85 -14.06
N LEU A 95 11.51 11.44 -12.80
CA LEU A 95 12.34 12.13 -11.81
C LEU A 95 13.84 11.85 -11.97
N GLY A 96 14.23 10.98 -12.91
CA GLY A 96 15.64 10.63 -13.13
C GLY A 96 16.19 9.68 -12.08
N VAL A 97 15.35 8.80 -11.54
CA VAL A 97 15.77 7.63 -10.77
C VAL A 97 16.29 6.56 -11.74
N SER A 98 17.46 6.00 -11.45
CA SER A 98 18.10 4.97 -12.24
C SER A 98 17.37 3.62 -12.13
N LYS A 99 17.64 2.69 -13.05
CA LYS A 99 17.06 1.34 -12.98
C LYS A 99 17.61 0.58 -11.77
N GLU A 100 18.86 0.85 -11.44
CA GLU A 100 19.61 0.28 -10.33
C GLU A 100 18.97 0.68 -8.99
N GLU A 101 18.68 1.96 -8.77
CA GLU A 101 17.98 2.44 -7.55
C GLU A 101 16.58 1.83 -7.40
N ILE A 102 15.86 1.67 -8.51
CA ILE A 102 14.54 0.99 -8.54
C ILE A 102 14.71 -0.48 -8.15
N PHE A 103 15.71 -1.15 -8.71
CA PHE A 103 15.98 -2.56 -8.43
C PHE A 103 16.40 -2.78 -6.97
N ASP A 104 17.25 -1.93 -6.41
CA ASP A 104 17.63 -1.96 -5.00
C ASP A 104 16.41 -1.84 -4.08
N SER A 105 15.46 -0.96 -4.42
CA SER A 105 14.21 -0.81 -3.67
C SER A 105 13.33 -2.07 -3.72
N ILE A 106 13.31 -2.75 -4.87
CA ILE A 106 12.60 -4.04 -5.03
C ILE A 106 13.28 -5.13 -4.19
N LEU A 107 14.63 -5.20 -4.19
CA LEU A 107 15.39 -6.17 -3.38
C LEU A 107 15.16 -5.97 -1.88
N ILE A 108 15.16 -4.71 -1.43
CA ILE A 108 14.84 -4.36 -0.03
C ILE A 108 13.42 -4.83 0.30
N ALA A 109 12.43 -4.51 -0.52
CA ALA A 109 11.04 -4.92 -0.31
C ALA A 109 10.88 -6.46 -0.26
N SER A 110 11.57 -7.18 -1.15
CA SER A 110 11.58 -8.65 -1.20
C SER A 110 12.15 -9.26 0.10
N THR A 111 13.26 -8.71 0.58
CA THR A 111 13.93 -9.17 1.80
C THR A 111 13.03 -8.99 3.03
N ILE A 112 12.43 -7.81 3.18
CA ILE A 112 11.51 -7.52 4.29
C ILE A 112 10.24 -8.39 4.21
N SER A 113 9.69 -8.58 3.01
CA SER A 113 8.51 -9.44 2.81
C SER A 113 8.81 -10.89 3.19
N THR A 114 9.99 -11.40 2.84
CA THR A 114 10.44 -12.75 3.23
C THR A 114 10.59 -12.87 4.74
N ALA A 115 11.20 -11.89 5.38
CA ALA A 115 11.35 -11.86 6.83
C ALA A 115 9.98 -11.87 7.55
N ALA A 116 9.00 -11.12 7.05
CA ALA A 116 7.64 -11.11 7.60
C ALA A 116 6.97 -12.49 7.51
N VAL A 117 7.08 -13.17 6.37
CA VAL A 117 6.55 -14.52 6.17
C VAL A 117 7.20 -15.51 7.14
N LEU A 118 8.54 -15.50 7.23
CA LEU A 118 9.26 -16.40 8.13
C LEU A 118 8.88 -16.14 9.58
N ALA A 119 8.91 -14.88 10.01
CA ALA A 119 8.64 -14.51 11.39
C ALA A 119 7.22 -14.92 11.84
N GLU A 120 6.21 -14.71 10.99
CA GLU A 120 4.83 -15.07 11.33
C GLU A 120 4.58 -16.57 11.23
N GLY A 121 5.11 -17.22 10.19
CA GLY A 121 5.00 -18.66 10.00
C GLY A 121 5.67 -19.44 11.14
N THR A 122 6.89 -19.06 11.53
CA THR A 122 7.60 -19.76 12.62
C THR A 122 6.94 -19.52 13.96
N ARG A 123 6.45 -18.30 14.26
CA ARG A 123 5.68 -18.04 15.49
C ARG A 123 4.42 -18.89 15.57
N SER A 124 3.72 -19.04 14.45
CA SER A 124 2.51 -19.88 14.38
C SER A 124 2.84 -21.35 14.65
N VAL A 125 3.94 -21.86 14.09
CA VAL A 125 4.42 -23.23 14.38
C VAL A 125 4.83 -23.36 15.85
N ASP A 126 5.68 -22.45 16.35
CA ASP A 126 6.15 -22.51 17.74
C ASP A 126 4.98 -22.45 18.75
N ALA A 127 3.92 -21.70 18.44
CA ALA A 127 2.72 -21.63 19.27
C ALA A 127 1.99 -22.99 19.39
N GLU A 128 1.93 -23.78 18.31
CA GLU A 128 1.28 -25.09 18.31
C GLU A 128 2.19 -26.20 18.89
N PHE A 129 3.51 -26.09 18.72
CA PHE A 129 4.47 -27.15 19.05
C PHE A 129 5.32 -26.91 20.31
N SER A 130 5.16 -25.78 21.03
CA SER A 130 5.91 -25.53 22.26
C SER A 130 5.29 -26.20 23.49
N GLU A 131 6.08 -27.00 24.22
CA GLU A 131 5.66 -27.75 25.42
C GLU A 131 5.27 -26.87 26.63
N SER A 132 5.30 -25.54 26.50
CA SER A 132 5.17 -24.59 27.63
C SER A 132 4.00 -23.60 27.54
N GLY A 133 3.08 -23.76 26.58
CA GLY A 133 1.92 -22.87 26.43
C GLY A 133 0.62 -23.63 26.23
N ALA A 134 -0.16 -23.77 27.30
CA ALA A 134 -1.58 -24.12 27.33
C ALA A 134 -2.20 -24.71 26.03
N GLY A 135 -2.07 -26.03 25.83
CA GLY A 135 -3.12 -26.74 25.10
C GLY A 135 -2.76 -27.89 24.17
N ILE A 136 -1.80 -28.77 24.45
CA ILE A 136 -1.81 -30.13 23.86
C ILE A 136 -1.36 -31.17 24.90
N SER A 137 -2.22 -31.45 25.89
CA SER A 137 -2.17 -32.72 26.64
C SER A 137 -3.53 -33.42 26.72
N SER A 138 -4.54 -32.92 26.00
CA SER A 138 -5.86 -33.52 25.90
C SER A 138 -6.14 -33.91 24.46
N SER A 139 -6.81 -35.04 24.27
CA SER A 139 -7.25 -35.61 22.98
C SER A 139 -8.02 -34.64 22.06
N ASN A 140 -8.40 -33.45 22.54
CA ASN A 140 -9.04 -32.39 21.77
C ASN A 140 -8.20 -31.10 21.80
N CYS A 141 -7.96 -30.52 20.62
CA CYS A 141 -7.41 -29.16 20.49
C CYS A 141 -8.45 -28.12 20.96
N ALA A 142 -8.08 -27.22 21.88
CA ALA A 142 -9.01 -26.24 22.46
C ALA A 142 -9.46 -25.14 21.48
N ILE A 143 -8.74 -24.94 20.37
CA ILE A 143 -9.05 -23.91 19.37
C ILE A 143 -10.05 -24.44 18.34
N CYS A 144 -9.80 -25.63 17.78
CA CYS A 144 -10.62 -26.18 16.71
C CYS A 144 -11.53 -27.35 17.13
N ASN A 145 -11.43 -27.83 18.38
CA ASN A 145 -12.18 -28.96 18.93
C ASN A 145 -12.07 -30.25 18.09
N ILE A 146 -10.96 -30.42 17.36
CA ILE A 146 -10.65 -31.64 16.61
C ILE A 146 -10.14 -32.69 17.60
N ASN A 147 -10.79 -33.85 17.61
CA ASN A 147 -10.36 -35.04 18.34
C ASN A 147 -9.21 -35.70 17.56
N SER A 148 -8.14 -36.09 18.24
CA SER A 148 -6.90 -36.58 17.60
C SER A 148 -7.02 -37.96 16.91
N GLU A 149 -8.18 -38.61 16.99
CA GLU A 149 -8.47 -39.87 16.31
C GLU A 149 -8.86 -39.58 14.85
N LEU A 150 -7.95 -39.83 13.90
CA LEU A 150 -8.26 -39.81 12.48
C LEU A 150 -9.36 -40.86 12.18
N PRO A 151 -10.36 -40.55 11.32
CA PRO A 151 -11.35 -41.55 10.93
C PRO A 151 -10.65 -42.73 10.23
N GLU A 152 -10.97 -43.96 10.64
CA GLU A 152 -10.47 -45.17 9.97
C GLU A 152 -10.88 -45.12 8.49
N GLU A 153 -9.91 -45.31 7.58
CA GLU A 153 -10.19 -45.40 6.14
C GLU A 153 -10.92 -46.73 5.84
N ASP A 154 -12.15 -46.65 5.31
CA ASP A 154 -12.96 -47.78 4.81
C ASP A 154 -12.42 -48.39 3.50
#